data_AF-A0A529QG21-F1
#
_entry.id   AF-A0A529QG21-F1
#
_cell.length_a   1.000
_cell.length_b   1.000
_cell.length_c   1.000
_cell.angle_alpha   90.00
_cell.angle_beta   90.00
_cell.angle_gamma   90.00
#
_symmetry.space_group_name_H-M   'P 1'
#
loop_
_entity.id
_entity.type
_entity.pdbx_description
1 polymer ?
#
loop_
_entity_poly.entity_id
_entity_poly.type
_entity_poly.pdbx_seq_one_letter_code
_entity_poly.pdbx_strand_id
1 'polypeptide(L)' 'KEALKKLGHADMLIVAGGVIPPQDYDAVLAAGAAEIFPPGTVIPEAANRLMDRLLADQ' A
#
# COMPACT_ATOMS: atom_id res chain seq x y z
N LYS A 1 -8.58 -4.92 -3.07
CA LYS A 1 -8.00 -6.12 -3.72
C LYS A 1 -9.01 -6.89 -4.58
N GLU A 2 -10.16 -7.31 -4.05
CA GLU A 2 -11.11 -8.16 -4.80
C GLU A 2 -11.63 -7.57 -6.13
N ALA A 3 -11.90 -6.27 -6.20
CA ALA A 3 -12.31 -5.64 -7.46
C ALA A 3 -11.24 -5.72 -8.55
N LEU A 4 -9.96 -5.53 -8.20
CA LEU A 4 -8.84 -5.64 -9.15
C LEU A 4 -8.64 -7.08 -9.63
N LYS A 5 -8.75 -8.05 -8.71
CA LYS A 5 -8.74 -9.49 -9.06
C LYS A 5 -9.83 -9.85 -10.07
N LYS A 6 -11.06 -9.35 -9.89
CA LYS A 6 -12.17 -9.59 -10.83
C LYS A 6 -11.89 -9.05 -12.23
N LEU A 7 -11.06 -8.02 -12.35
CA LEU A 7 -10.62 -7.45 -13.62
C LEU A 7 -9.34 -8.10 -14.17
N GLY A 8 -8.81 -9.14 -13.52
CA GLY A 8 -7.59 -9.83 -13.95
C GLY A 8 -6.28 -9.18 -13.49
N HIS A 9 -6.34 -8.16 -12.63
CA HIS A 9 -5.18 -7.40 -12.16
C HIS A 9 -4.83 -7.74 -10.70
N ALA A 10 -4.55 -9.02 -10.43
CA ALA A 10 -4.22 -9.49 -9.08
C ALA A 10 -2.82 -9.09 -8.60
N ASP A 11 -1.96 -8.67 -9.53
CA ASP A 11 -0.57 -8.25 -9.41
C ASP A 11 -0.41 -6.76 -9.02
N MET A 12 -1.47 -5.95 -9.17
CA MET A 12 -1.39 -4.53 -8.83
C MET A 12 -1.20 -4.30 -7.33
N LEU A 13 -0.13 -3.58 -6.99
CA LEU A 13 0.11 -3.08 -5.63
C LEU A 13 -0.94 -2.05 -5.22
N ILE A 14 -1.38 -2.13 -3.96
CA ILE A 14 -2.32 -1.20 -3.36
C ILE A 14 -1.59 -0.44 -2.25
N VAL A 15 -1.63 0.89 -2.29
CA VAL A 15 -1.06 1.74 -1.24
C VAL A 15 -2.21 2.51 -0.59
N ALA A 16 -2.20 2.59 0.74
CA ALA A 16 -3.16 3.38 1.50
C ALA A 16 -2.49 4.66 2.03
N GLY A 17 -3.22 5.77 2.02
CA GLY A 17 -2.73 7.04 2.54
C GLY A 17 -3.84 7.86 3.20
N GLY A 18 -3.44 8.94 3.86
CA GLY A 18 -4.35 9.79 4.63
C GLY A 18 -4.47 9.37 6.09
N VAL A 19 -5.53 9.81 6.77
CA VAL A 19 -5.71 9.57 8.21
C VAL A 19 -6.23 8.15 8.44
N ILE A 20 -5.33 7.25 8.84
CA ILE A 20 -5.64 5.89 9.27
C ILE A 20 -5.25 5.76 10.74
N PRO A 21 -6.14 5.32 11.64
CA PRO A 21 -5.80 5.06 13.04
C PRO A 21 -4.73 3.94 13.15
N PRO A 22 -3.73 4.06 14.03
CA PRO A 22 -2.67 3.05 14.15
C PRO A 22 -3.18 1.63 14.44
N GLN A 23 -4.25 1.50 15.21
CA GLN A 23 -4.87 0.20 15.50
C GLN A 23 -5.46 -0.50 14.26
N ASP A 24 -5.71 0.23 13.17
CA ASP A 24 -6.28 -0.31 11.95
C ASP A 24 -5.21 -0.73 10.93
N TYR A 25 -3.92 -0.48 11.21
CA TYR A 25 -2.84 -0.72 10.23
C TYR A 25 -2.76 -2.18 9.83
N ASP A 26 -2.79 -3.09 10.80
CA ASP A 26 -2.74 -4.53 10.53
C ASP A 26 -3.94 -4.99 9.70
N ALA A 27 -5.13 -4.43 9.98
CA ALA A 27 -6.34 -4.73 9.21
C ALA A 27 -6.24 -4.24 7.76
N VAL A 28 -5.69 -3.04 7.54
CA VAL A 28 -5.48 -2.47 6.20
C VAL A 28 -4.44 -3.26 5.41
N LEU A 29 -3.34 -3.66 6.04
CA LEU A 29 -2.33 -4.51 5.41
C LEU A 29 -2.89 -5.90 5.08
N ALA A 30 -3.63 -6.52 6.01
CA ALA A 30 -4.28 -7.81 5.78
C ALA A 30 -5.35 -7.77 4.66
N ALA A 31 -6.03 -6.63 4.50
CA ALA A 31 -6.96 -6.40 3.39
C ALA A 31 -6.28 -6.29 2.01
N GLY A 32 -4.94 -6.20 2.00
CA GLY A 32 -4.11 -6.27 0.80
C GLY A 32 -3.43 -4.96 0.42
N ALA A 33 -3.35 -3.98 1.32
CA ALA A 33 -2.43 -2.87 1.14
C ALA A 33 -0.99 -3.37 1.30
N ALA A 34 -0.11 -2.98 0.38
CA ALA A 34 1.32 -3.26 0.45
C ALA A 34 2.07 -2.26 1.34
N GLU A 35 1.53 -1.03 1.46
CA GLU A 35 2.15 0.03 2.24
C GLU A 35 1.13 1.08 2.72
N ILE A 36 1.43 1.72 3.86
CA ILE A 36 0.62 2.80 4.45
C ILE A 36 1.47 4.06 4.61
N PHE A 37 0.98 5.19 4.08
CA PHE A 37 1.60 6.51 4.20
C PHE A 37 0.69 7.49 4.97
N PRO A 38 0.84 7.59 6.31
CA PRO A 38 0.02 8.46 7.15
C PRO A 38 0.36 9.96 7.00
N PRO A 39 -0.41 10.88 7.62
CA PRO A 39 -0.10 12.31 7.58
C PRO A 39 1.29 12.59 8.15
N GLY A 40 2.01 13.51 7.51
CA GLY A 40 3.40 13.83 7.87
C GLY A 40 4.46 12.93 7.22
N THR A 41 4.07 11.97 6.38
CA THR A 41 5.02 11.19 5.58
C THR A 41 5.85 12.09 4.67
N VAL A 42 7.18 11.92 4.69
CA VAL A 42 8.13 12.63 3.83
C VAL A 42 8.07 12.05 2.41
N ILE A 43 7.73 12.88 1.43
CA ILE A 43 7.45 12.43 0.05
C ILE A 43 8.63 11.67 -0.58
N PRO A 44 9.89 12.17 -0.53
CA PRO A 44 11.03 11.43 -1.08
C PRO A 44 11.21 10.04 -0.47
N GLU A 45 11.00 9.91 0.85
CA GLU A 45 11.10 8.62 1.54
C GLU A 45 9.98 7.67 1.12
N ALA A 46 8.75 8.17 0.98
CA ALA A 46 7.63 7.38 0.48
C ALA A 46 7.86 6.89 -0.95
N ALA A 47 8.42 7.74 -1.82
CA ALA A 47 8.75 7.38 -3.20
C ALA A 47 9.79 6.25 -3.26
N ASN A 48 10.87 6.35 -2.47
CA ASN A 48 11.88 5.28 -2.40
C ASN A 48 11.26 3.97 -1.90
N ARG A 49 10.49 4.02 -0.80
CA ARG A 49 9.81 2.82 -0.27
C ARG A 49 8.84 2.20 -1.27
N LEU A 50 8.09 3.01 -2.01
CA LEU A 50 7.18 2.53 -3.04
C LEU A 50 7.94 1.83 -4.18
N MET A 51 9.05 2.43 -4.63
CA MET A 51 9.91 1.83 -5.66
C MET A 51 10.51 0.51 -5.19
N ASP A 52 11.01 0.46 -3.96
CA ASP A 52 11.57 -0.77 -3.38
C ASP A 52 10.52 -1.89 -3.34
N ARG A 53 9.28 -1.59 -2.93
CA ARG A 53 8.18 -2.56 -2.94
C ARG A 53 7.82 -3.03 -4.34
N LEU A 54 7.74 -2.10 -5.30
CA LEU A 54 7.40 -2.42 -6.68
C LEU A 54 8.43 -3.31 -7.36
N LEU A 55 9.71 -3.14 -7.02
CA LEU A 55 10.81 -3.89 -7.62
C LEU A 55 11.13 -5.20 -6.88
N ALA A 56 10.78 -5.32 -5.60
CA ALA A 56 11.00 -6.53 -4.81
C ALA A 56 10.03 -7.67 -5.13
N ASP A 57 8.83 -7.37 -5.61
CA ASP A 57 7.78 -8.34 -5.96
C ASP A 57 7.78 -8.73 -7.46
N GLN A 58 8.90 -8.54 -8.17
CA GLN A 58 9.09 -8.95 -9.58
C GLN A 58 9.76 -10.32 -9.74
#